data_AF-A0A382RGH2-F1
#
_entry.id   AF-A0A382RGH2-F1
#
_cell.length_a   1.000
_cell.length_b   1.000
_cell.length_c   1.000
_cell.angle_alpha   90.00
_cell.angle_beta   90.00
_cell.angle_gamma   90.00
#
_symmetry.space_group_name_H-M   'P 1'
#
loop_
_entity.id
_entity.type
_entity.pdbx_description
1 polymer ?
#
loop_
_entity_poly.entity_id
_entity_poly.type
_entity_poly.pdbx_seq_one_letter_code
_entity_poly.pdbx_strand_id
1 'polypeptide(L)'
;PLQSNMVHPYLLRREGRNPTTYLHSLLKPALKETLGVILFQEQVLKIARDLAGFTPGEGELLRRALRHKHTKEQIKHFHTRFIDGAQSRGVSTFIANQIFDQLKSFGGYSFSKAHAAAFAVITYWSAWIRCHHPTEFFIGVLRNQPMGFYPEHVVISDARRIGVRFLPVDLRYSKARSTLQSGKIRLGLKTIRGFGTEHINLLLQERKLAPFQSLPNLIQRMKFPRPLMESIVLSGALDYLHPKKHRRQILWELTDAYQTTPRLNDLKLTISGEQVALKPMTPEQKFASEFNATQVSIDNHPTYLYRDALSHHKTILVSQLH
;
A
#
# COMPACT_ATOMS: atom_id res chain seq x y z
N PRO A 1 10.72 -20.88 -6.78
CA PRO A 1 10.83 -21.39 -5.39
C PRO A 1 9.77 -22.42 -5.01
N LEU A 2 8.47 -22.16 -5.26
CA LEU A 2 7.40 -23.14 -4.98
C LEU A 2 7.53 -24.40 -5.85
N GLN A 3 7.87 -24.23 -7.12
CA GLN A 3 8.09 -25.35 -8.06
C GLN A 3 9.34 -26.20 -7.74
N SER A 4 10.30 -25.68 -6.98
CA SER A 4 11.51 -26.42 -6.60
C SER A 4 11.37 -27.20 -5.28
N ASN A 5 10.16 -27.23 -4.70
CA ASN A 5 9.84 -27.87 -3.41
C ASN A 5 10.75 -27.47 -2.24
N MET A 6 11.39 -26.28 -2.32
CA MET A 6 12.33 -25.79 -1.30
C MET A 6 11.65 -25.03 -0.15
N VAL A 7 10.43 -24.52 -0.39
CA VAL A 7 9.69 -23.69 0.58
C VAL A 7 9.16 -24.55 1.74
N HIS A 8 8.53 -25.68 1.44
CA HIS A 8 7.94 -26.55 2.48
C HIS A 8 8.98 -27.12 3.46
N PRO A 9 10.15 -27.65 3.02
CA PRO A 9 11.18 -28.09 3.94
C PRO A 9 11.70 -26.98 4.85
N TYR A 10 11.88 -25.77 4.32
CA TYR A 10 12.30 -24.62 5.12
C TYR A 10 11.29 -24.28 6.21
N LEU A 11 9.99 -24.18 5.85
CA LEU A 11 8.92 -23.84 6.80
C LEU A 11 8.76 -24.92 7.88
N LEU A 12 8.71 -26.20 7.51
CA LEU A 12 8.58 -27.31 8.46
C LEU A 12 9.74 -27.35 9.46
N ARG A 13 10.97 -27.06 9.00
CA ARG A 13 12.15 -26.98 9.88
C ARG A 13 12.10 -25.74 10.76
N ARG A 14 11.65 -24.59 10.23
CA ARG A 14 11.51 -23.33 10.98
C ARG A 14 10.47 -23.43 12.09
N GLU A 15 9.40 -24.17 11.84
CA GLU A 15 8.34 -24.48 12.81
C GLU A 15 8.71 -25.61 13.79
N GLY A 16 9.90 -26.21 13.67
CA GLY A 16 10.35 -27.31 14.53
C GLY A 16 9.67 -28.66 14.25
N ARG A 17 8.85 -28.78 13.20
CA ARG A 17 8.17 -30.02 12.81
C ARG A 17 9.13 -31.05 12.21
N ASN A 18 10.22 -30.59 11.60
CA ASN A 18 11.27 -31.45 11.05
C ASN A 18 12.65 -31.05 11.61
N PRO A 19 13.52 -32.01 11.96
CA PRO A 19 14.89 -31.70 12.36
C PRO A 19 15.68 -31.13 11.17
N THR A 20 16.62 -30.23 11.47
CA THR A 20 17.53 -29.71 10.46
C THR A 20 18.62 -30.75 10.17
N THR A 21 18.62 -31.28 8.96
CA THR A 21 19.61 -32.27 8.49
C THR A 21 20.54 -31.67 7.44
N TYR A 22 21.76 -32.19 7.37
CA TYR A 22 22.76 -31.83 6.37
C TYR A 22 23.30 -33.11 5.74
N LEU A 23 23.48 -33.14 4.42
CA LEU A 23 24.07 -34.30 3.73
C LEU A 23 25.54 -34.53 4.13
N HIS A 24 26.23 -33.47 4.54
CA HIS A 24 27.62 -33.53 4.99
C HIS A 24 27.93 -32.42 6.01
N SER A 25 28.89 -32.65 6.91
CA SER A 25 29.32 -31.69 7.93
C SER A 25 29.82 -30.37 7.32
N LEU A 26 30.53 -30.45 6.18
CA LEU A 26 31.05 -29.31 5.42
C LEU A 26 29.96 -28.39 4.84
N LEU A 27 28.70 -28.84 4.76
CA LEU A 27 27.60 -27.98 4.32
C LEU A 27 27.05 -27.09 5.44
N LYS A 28 27.30 -27.45 6.70
CA LYS A 28 26.75 -26.76 7.87
C LYS A 28 27.10 -25.26 7.87
N PRO A 29 28.34 -24.82 7.61
CA PRO A 29 28.67 -23.38 7.56
C PRO A 29 27.89 -22.60 6.51
N ALA A 30 27.59 -23.21 5.36
CA ALA A 30 26.86 -22.55 4.27
C ALA A 30 25.35 -22.53 4.49
N LEU A 31 24.79 -23.59 5.10
CA LEU A 31 23.34 -23.83 5.16
C LEU A 31 22.71 -23.67 6.54
N LYS A 32 23.50 -23.43 7.60
CA LYS A 32 22.98 -23.28 8.98
C LYS A 32 21.91 -22.19 9.09
N GLU A 33 22.15 -21.04 8.46
CA GLU A 33 21.22 -19.90 8.50
C GLU A 33 19.89 -20.18 7.80
N THR A 34 19.90 -21.07 6.81
CA THR A 34 18.73 -21.44 6.00
C THR A 34 18.22 -22.83 6.32
N LEU A 35 18.54 -23.36 7.51
CA LEU A 35 18.06 -24.64 8.02
C LEU A 35 18.29 -25.80 7.04
N GLY A 36 19.46 -25.86 6.43
CA GLY A 36 19.82 -26.96 5.51
C GLY A 36 19.20 -26.85 4.12
N VAL A 37 18.65 -25.69 3.73
CA VAL A 37 18.06 -25.46 2.40
C VAL A 37 18.93 -24.49 1.60
N ILE A 38 19.21 -24.80 0.33
CA ILE A 38 19.94 -23.90 -0.57
C ILE A 38 18.95 -22.85 -1.10
N LEU A 39 19.13 -21.59 -0.71
CA LEU A 39 18.26 -20.46 -1.08
C LEU A 39 18.99 -19.33 -1.80
N PHE A 40 20.27 -19.12 -1.49
CA PHE A 40 21.03 -17.98 -1.98
C PHE A 40 22.19 -18.37 -2.88
N GLN A 41 22.50 -17.48 -3.83
CA GLN A 41 23.66 -17.57 -4.71
C GLN A 41 24.97 -17.68 -3.94
N GLU A 42 25.11 -16.93 -2.85
CA GLU A 42 26.28 -16.91 -1.98
C GLU A 42 26.49 -18.25 -1.26
N GLN A 43 25.43 -19.06 -1.10
CA GLN A 43 25.56 -20.41 -0.55
C GLN A 43 26.18 -21.36 -1.56
N VAL A 44 25.89 -21.22 -2.85
CA VAL A 44 26.55 -21.99 -3.93
C VAL A 44 28.06 -21.75 -3.89
N LEU A 45 28.47 -20.50 -3.75
CA LEU A 45 29.90 -20.13 -3.66
C LEU A 45 30.57 -20.76 -2.43
N LYS A 46 29.91 -20.70 -1.26
CA LYS A 46 30.42 -21.33 -0.03
C LYS A 46 30.50 -22.85 -0.16
N ILE A 47 29.50 -23.50 -0.74
CA ILE A 47 29.50 -24.95 -0.96
C ILE A 47 30.61 -25.36 -1.92
N ALA A 48 30.80 -24.65 -3.03
CA ALA A 48 31.86 -24.93 -4.00
C ALA A 48 33.25 -24.83 -3.35
N ARG A 49 33.47 -23.81 -2.51
CA ARG A 49 34.72 -23.63 -1.77
C ARG A 49 34.93 -24.70 -0.70
N ASP A 50 33.94 -24.92 0.15
CA ASP A 50 34.08 -25.77 1.35
C ASP A 50 34.09 -27.25 0.97
N LEU A 51 33.28 -27.65 -0.01
CA LEU A 51 33.12 -29.04 -0.43
C LEU A 51 34.06 -29.43 -1.58
N ALA A 52 34.22 -28.59 -2.60
CA ALA A 52 35.03 -28.93 -3.78
C ALA A 52 36.38 -28.19 -3.85
N GLY A 53 36.68 -27.30 -2.89
CA GLY A 53 37.94 -26.55 -2.87
C GLY A 53 38.10 -25.53 -4.00
N PHE A 54 37.00 -25.08 -4.61
CA PHE A 54 37.05 -24.09 -5.68
C PHE A 54 37.57 -22.75 -5.16
N THR A 55 38.36 -22.09 -5.99
CA THR A 55 38.71 -20.68 -5.81
C THR A 55 37.46 -19.80 -5.96
N PRO A 56 37.46 -18.55 -5.44
CA PRO A 56 36.33 -17.64 -5.63
C PRO A 56 35.92 -17.45 -7.10
N GLY A 57 36.90 -17.42 -8.02
CA GLY A 57 36.65 -17.32 -9.46
C GLY A 57 35.97 -18.56 -10.04
N GLU A 58 36.44 -19.76 -9.70
CA GLU A 58 35.81 -21.01 -10.13
C GLU A 58 34.39 -21.18 -9.56
N GLY A 59 34.18 -20.79 -8.30
CA GLY A 59 32.86 -20.79 -7.68
C GLY A 59 31.87 -19.89 -8.43
N GLU A 60 32.31 -18.71 -8.86
CA GLU A 60 31.48 -17.80 -9.65
C GLU A 60 31.18 -18.35 -11.05
N LEU A 61 32.16 -18.98 -11.70
CA LEU A 61 31.94 -19.65 -12.99
C LEU A 61 30.95 -20.81 -12.86
N LEU A 62 31.05 -21.63 -11.80
CA LEU A 62 30.05 -22.66 -11.48
C LEU A 62 28.67 -22.04 -11.29
N ARG A 63 28.55 -21.00 -10.46
CA ARG A 63 27.27 -20.31 -10.20
C ARG A 63 26.62 -19.81 -11.50
N ARG A 64 27.40 -19.22 -12.40
CA ARG A 64 26.93 -18.79 -13.73
C ARG A 64 26.49 -19.98 -14.59
N ALA A 65 27.28 -21.06 -14.59
CA ALA A 65 26.98 -22.28 -15.33
C ALA A 65 25.66 -22.94 -14.89
N LEU A 66 25.29 -22.82 -13.61
CA LEU A 66 24.03 -23.34 -13.07
C LEU A 66 22.80 -22.49 -13.44
N ARG A 67 22.98 -21.19 -13.77
CA ARG A 67 21.86 -20.26 -13.99
C ARG A 67 21.29 -20.29 -15.41
N HIS A 68 22.11 -20.48 -16.44
CA HIS A 68 21.64 -20.44 -17.83
C HIS A 68 21.46 -21.84 -18.44
N LYS A 69 20.78 -21.90 -19.60
CA LYS A 69 20.73 -23.08 -20.49
C LYS A 69 22.10 -23.34 -21.14
N HIS A 70 23.14 -23.49 -20.34
CA HIS A 70 24.50 -23.77 -20.82
C HIS A 70 24.60 -25.17 -21.43
N THR A 71 25.59 -25.34 -22.30
CA THR A 71 25.92 -26.61 -22.96
C THR A 71 26.17 -27.69 -21.91
N LYS A 72 25.65 -28.91 -22.17
CA LYS A 72 25.83 -30.08 -21.29
C LYS A 72 27.30 -30.31 -20.93
N GLU A 73 28.22 -29.92 -21.80
CA GLU A 73 29.67 -30.02 -21.64
C GLU A 73 30.23 -29.16 -20.50
N GLN A 74 29.80 -27.90 -20.37
CA GLN A 74 30.29 -27.01 -19.29
C GLN A 74 29.85 -27.52 -17.92
N ILE A 75 28.60 -27.98 -17.80
CA ILE A 75 28.08 -28.56 -16.56
C ILE A 75 28.83 -29.86 -16.24
N LYS A 76 29.14 -30.69 -17.24
CA LYS A 76 29.92 -31.92 -17.06
C LYS A 76 31.34 -31.64 -16.57
N HIS A 77 32.00 -30.61 -17.12
CA HIS A 77 33.33 -30.19 -16.65
C HIS A 77 33.31 -29.78 -15.18
N PHE A 78 32.38 -28.91 -14.80
CA PHE A 78 32.22 -28.50 -13.40
C PHE A 78 31.80 -29.64 -12.48
N HIS A 79 30.99 -30.57 -12.97
CA HIS A 79 30.62 -31.77 -12.23
C HIS A 79 31.86 -32.60 -11.89
N THR A 80 32.69 -32.96 -12.88
CA THR A 80 33.91 -33.74 -12.64
C THR A 80 34.83 -33.04 -11.63
N ARG A 81 35.13 -31.75 -11.85
CA ARG A 81 35.96 -30.96 -10.92
C ARG A 81 35.36 -30.90 -9.51
N PHE A 82 34.05 -30.80 -9.39
CA PHE A 82 33.37 -30.74 -8.09
C PHE A 82 33.48 -32.07 -7.33
N ILE A 83 33.27 -33.20 -8.02
CA ILE A 83 33.39 -34.54 -7.42
C ILE A 83 34.83 -34.83 -7.00
N ASP A 84 35.82 -34.54 -7.85
CA ASP A 84 37.24 -34.76 -7.54
C ASP A 84 37.66 -33.94 -6.30
N GLY A 85 37.25 -32.67 -6.26
CA GLY A 85 37.48 -31.79 -5.11
C GLY A 85 36.81 -32.31 -3.83
N ALA A 86 35.58 -32.82 -3.94
CA ALA A 86 34.83 -33.40 -2.81
C ALA A 86 35.50 -34.65 -2.25
N GLN A 87 35.97 -35.56 -3.12
CA GLN A 87 36.69 -36.76 -2.72
C GLN A 87 38.00 -36.44 -2.00
N SER A 88 38.76 -35.45 -2.50
CA SER A 88 40.00 -34.99 -1.84
C SER A 88 39.79 -34.46 -0.42
N ARG A 89 38.54 -34.11 -0.07
CA ARG A 89 38.12 -33.59 1.24
C ARG A 89 37.34 -34.61 2.06
N GLY A 90 37.37 -35.89 1.66
CA GLY A 90 36.74 -37.00 2.41
C GLY A 90 35.23 -37.12 2.22
N VAL A 91 34.64 -36.46 1.21
CA VAL A 91 33.22 -36.62 0.89
C VAL A 91 33.03 -37.79 -0.06
N SER A 92 32.12 -38.71 0.26
CA SER A 92 31.82 -39.83 -0.63
C SER A 92 31.26 -39.35 -1.97
N THR A 93 31.60 -40.06 -3.05
CA THR A 93 31.11 -39.75 -4.40
C THR A 93 29.58 -39.72 -4.45
N PHE A 94 28.91 -40.60 -3.72
CA PHE A 94 27.45 -40.63 -3.62
C PHE A 94 26.89 -39.31 -3.06
N ILE A 95 27.43 -38.85 -1.94
CA ILE A 95 27.01 -37.59 -1.29
C ILE A 95 27.35 -36.39 -2.20
N ALA A 96 28.54 -36.38 -2.80
CA ALA A 96 28.97 -35.30 -3.69
C ALA A 96 28.07 -35.15 -4.91
N ASN A 97 27.65 -36.26 -5.53
CA ASN A 97 26.68 -36.26 -6.64
C ASN A 97 25.33 -35.70 -6.20
N GLN A 98 24.79 -36.17 -5.05
CA GLN A 98 23.52 -35.65 -4.53
C GLN A 98 23.55 -34.14 -4.29
N ILE A 99 24.66 -33.61 -3.75
CA ILE A 99 24.83 -32.18 -3.51
C ILE A 99 24.91 -31.41 -4.83
N PHE A 100 25.64 -31.93 -5.82
CA PHE A 100 25.74 -31.30 -7.13
C PHE A 100 24.38 -31.25 -7.84
N ASP A 101 23.58 -32.32 -7.76
CA ASP A 101 22.22 -32.35 -8.30
C ASP A 101 21.30 -31.32 -7.61
N GLN A 102 21.44 -31.14 -6.28
CA GLN A 102 20.74 -30.08 -5.56
C GLN A 102 21.16 -28.69 -6.07
N LEU A 103 22.45 -28.44 -6.29
CA LEU A 103 22.95 -27.18 -6.86
C LEU A 103 22.41 -26.93 -8.27
N LYS A 104 22.32 -27.98 -9.10
CA LYS A 104 21.75 -27.91 -10.45
C LYS A 104 20.25 -27.62 -10.45
N SER A 105 19.49 -28.26 -9.58
CA SER A 105 18.05 -27.98 -9.41
C SER A 105 17.80 -26.55 -8.91
N PHE A 106 18.72 -26.01 -8.12
CA PHE A 106 18.64 -24.67 -7.55
C PHE A 106 18.95 -23.56 -8.56
N GLY A 107 19.84 -23.80 -9.53
CA GLY A 107 20.38 -22.77 -10.43
C GLY A 107 19.33 -21.87 -11.11
N GLY A 108 18.16 -22.43 -11.46
CA GLY A 108 17.04 -21.70 -12.05
C GLY A 108 16.25 -20.77 -11.10
N TYR A 109 16.41 -20.91 -9.79
CA TYR A 109 15.66 -20.14 -8.76
C TYR A 109 16.57 -19.39 -7.78
N SER A 110 17.85 -19.28 -8.10
CA SER A 110 18.85 -18.69 -7.21
C SER A 110 18.65 -17.18 -7.02
N PHE A 111 18.64 -16.72 -5.77
CA PHE A 111 18.47 -15.31 -5.43
C PHE A 111 19.74 -14.74 -4.77
N SER A 112 20.04 -13.46 -4.98
CA SER A 112 21.15 -12.80 -4.29
C SER A 112 20.75 -12.47 -2.86
N LYS A 113 21.53 -12.95 -1.88
CA LYS A 113 21.31 -12.66 -0.46
C LYS A 113 21.47 -11.17 -0.18
N ALA A 114 22.46 -10.51 -0.78
CA ALA A 114 22.66 -9.07 -0.59
C ALA A 114 21.44 -8.26 -1.05
N HIS A 115 20.91 -8.56 -2.23
CA HIS A 115 19.70 -7.90 -2.76
C HIS A 115 18.48 -8.21 -1.89
N ALA A 116 18.28 -9.48 -1.50
CA ALA A 116 17.20 -9.86 -0.58
C ALA A 116 17.26 -9.10 0.74
N ALA A 117 18.45 -9.01 1.34
CA ALA A 117 18.65 -8.33 2.62
C ALA A 117 18.31 -6.84 2.54
N ALA A 118 18.72 -6.15 1.47
CA ALA A 118 18.43 -4.74 1.28
C ALA A 118 16.91 -4.46 1.27
N PHE A 119 16.13 -5.27 0.55
CA PHE A 119 14.67 -5.14 0.53
C PHE A 119 14.04 -5.58 1.85
N ALA A 120 14.52 -6.66 2.46
CA ALA A 120 14.01 -7.16 3.73
C ALA A 120 14.12 -6.13 4.85
N VAL A 121 15.20 -5.34 4.89
CA VAL A 121 15.37 -4.24 5.86
C VAL A 121 14.27 -3.18 5.68
N ILE A 122 13.98 -2.76 4.45
CA ILE A 122 12.92 -1.78 4.16
C ILE A 122 11.55 -2.35 4.55
N THR A 123 11.28 -3.62 4.22
CA THR A 123 10.03 -4.30 4.60
C THR A 123 9.89 -4.40 6.11
N TYR A 124 10.96 -4.75 6.83
CA TYR A 124 10.96 -4.85 8.28
C TYR A 124 10.64 -3.50 8.93
N TRP A 125 11.31 -2.43 8.51
CA TRP A 125 11.03 -1.09 9.03
C TRP A 125 9.61 -0.62 8.66
N SER A 126 9.13 -0.91 7.46
CA SER A 126 7.75 -0.60 7.07
C SER A 126 6.74 -1.32 7.95
N ALA A 127 6.97 -2.61 8.26
CA ALA A 127 6.14 -3.40 9.15
C ALA A 127 6.23 -2.90 10.61
N TRP A 128 7.42 -2.52 11.06
CA TRP A 128 7.65 -1.95 12.40
C TRP A 128 6.88 -0.64 12.57
N ILE A 129 6.98 0.29 11.62
CA ILE A 129 6.24 1.56 11.66
C ILE A 129 4.72 1.28 11.58
N ARG A 130 4.27 0.35 10.72
CA ARG A 130 2.86 -0.04 10.67
C ARG A 130 2.36 -0.62 12.00
N CYS A 131 3.19 -1.36 12.73
CA CYS A 131 2.83 -1.98 14.01
C CYS A 131 2.79 -0.94 15.16
N HIS A 132 3.80 -0.08 15.26
CA HIS A 132 3.97 0.83 16.39
C HIS A 132 3.41 2.24 16.15
N HIS A 133 3.36 2.71 14.91
CA HIS A 133 2.89 4.03 14.49
C HIS A 133 1.96 3.93 13.26
N PRO A 134 0.83 3.18 13.37
CA PRO A 134 -0.04 2.90 12.23
C PRO A 134 -0.60 4.18 11.59
N THR A 135 -0.99 5.16 12.40
CA THR A 135 -1.59 6.41 11.92
C THR A 135 -0.60 7.19 11.03
N GLU A 136 0.64 7.35 11.48
CA GLU A 136 1.72 8.02 10.76
C GLU A 136 2.12 7.23 9.50
N PHE A 137 2.18 5.89 9.59
CA PHE A 137 2.43 5.02 8.45
C PHE A 137 1.43 5.30 7.31
N PHE A 138 0.13 5.25 7.62
CA PHE A 138 -0.91 5.48 6.60
C PHE A 138 -0.95 6.92 6.11
N ILE A 139 -0.63 7.91 6.94
CA ILE A 139 -0.40 9.29 6.46
C ILE A 139 0.72 9.31 5.42
N GLY A 140 1.85 8.65 5.71
CA GLY A 140 2.98 8.54 4.77
C GLY A 140 2.59 7.88 3.45
N VAL A 141 1.85 6.77 3.50
CA VAL A 141 1.36 6.07 2.30
C VAL A 141 0.40 6.96 1.49
N LEU A 142 -0.58 7.59 2.14
CA LEU A 142 -1.56 8.46 1.47
C LEU A 142 -0.90 9.69 0.84
N ARG A 143 0.12 10.26 1.49
CA ARG A 143 0.83 11.44 0.97
C ARG A 143 1.69 11.15 -0.26
N ASN A 144 2.00 9.89 -0.54
CA ASN A 144 2.82 9.48 -1.68
C ASN A 144 1.99 9.02 -2.91
N GLN A 145 0.66 9.06 -2.85
CA GLN A 145 -0.18 8.69 -3.99
C GLN A 145 -0.02 9.67 -5.18
N PRO A 146 -0.09 9.17 -6.44
CA PRO A 146 -0.36 7.79 -6.84
C PRO A 146 0.86 6.85 -6.75
N MET A 147 0.72 5.66 -6.14
CA MET A 147 1.80 4.65 -6.00
C MET A 147 1.64 3.43 -6.93
N GLY A 148 0.72 3.49 -7.90
CA GLY A 148 0.54 2.49 -8.97
C GLY A 148 -0.17 1.18 -8.59
N PHE A 149 0.01 0.68 -7.36
CA PHE A 149 -0.52 -0.64 -6.96
C PHE A 149 -1.92 -0.60 -6.32
N TYR A 150 -2.18 0.35 -5.42
CA TYR A 150 -3.42 0.39 -4.66
C TYR A 150 -4.01 1.81 -4.62
N PRO A 151 -5.31 1.98 -4.94
CA PRO A 151 -5.99 3.27 -4.85
C PRO A 151 -6.20 3.68 -3.38
N GLU A 152 -6.40 4.98 -3.14
CA GLU A 152 -6.54 5.57 -1.79
C GLU A 152 -7.61 4.87 -0.94
N HIS A 153 -8.76 4.52 -1.52
CA HIS A 153 -9.84 3.87 -0.79
C HIS A 153 -9.46 2.46 -0.26
N VAL A 154 -8.59 1.73 -0.96
CA VAL A 154 -8.09 0.42 -0.48
C VAL A 154 -7.16 0.62 0.72
N VAL A 155 -6.28 1.61 0.65
CA VAL A 155 -5.36 1.96 1.74
C VAL A 155 -6.14 2.41 2.99
N ILE A 156 -7.17 3.25 2.82
CA ILE A 156 -8.03 3.70 3.92
C ILE A 156 -8.80 2.52 4.52
N SER A 157 -9.32 1.62 3.69
CA SER A 157 -10.01 0.41 4.16
C SER A 157 -9.10 -0.50 4.99
N ASP A 158 -7.85 -0.73 4.55
CA ASP A 158 -6.86 -1.51 5.32
C ASP A 158 -6.50 -0.84 6.65
N ALA A 159 -6.29 0.48 6.63
CA ALA A 159 -6.02 1.26 7.85
C ALA A 159 -7.14 1.13 8.88
N ARG A 160 -8.39 1.20 8.42
CA ARG A 160 -9.57 1.06 9.29
C ARG A 160 -9.67 -0.32 9.92
N ARG A 161 -9.33 -1.39 9.20
CA ARG A 161 -9.36 -2.77 9.73
C ARG A 161 -8.43 -2.96 10.92
N ILE A 162 -7.34 -2.18 10.99
CA ILE A 162 -6.40 -2.22 12.11
C ILE A 162 -6.65 -1.11 13.14
N GLY A 163 -7.81 -0.43 13.08
CA GLY A 163 -8.26 0.53 14.09
C GLY A 163 -7.90 1.99 13.82
N VAL A 164 -7.26 2.33 12.70
CA VAL A 164 -6.96 3.72 12.36
C VAL A 164 -8.24 4.48 12.02
N ARG A 165 -8.44 5.61 12.69
CA ARG A 165 -9.61 6.46 12.53
C ARG A 165 -9.31 7.61 11.58
N PHE A 166 -10.31 7.97 10.78
CA PHE A 166 -10.23 9.05 9.81
C PHE A 166 -11.18 10.19 10.20
N LEU A 167 -10.87 11.39 9.73
CA LEU A 167 -11.72 12.55 9.80
C LEU A 167 -11.95 13.08 8.38
N PRO A 168 -13.18 13.53 8.03
CA PRO A 168 -13.53 14.00 6.70
C PRO A 168 -12.71 15.22 6.30
N VAL A 169 -12.76 15.60 5.03
CA VAL A 169 -12.19 16.88 4.62
C VAL A 169 -12.94 17.99 5.37
N ASP A 170 -12.22 19.02 5.84
CA ASP A 170 -12.81 20.18 6.53
C ASP A 170 -12.01 21.43 6.12
N LEU A 171 -12.66 22.43 5.54
CA LEU A 171 -11.98 23.63 5.05
C LEU A 171 -11.24 24.40 6.15
N ARG A 172 -11.65 24.28 7.41
CA ARG A 172 -10.97 24.93 8.55
C ARG A 172 -9.63 24.28 8.86
N TYR A 173 -9.55 22.95 8.77
CA TYR A 173 -8.44 22.18 9.33
C TYR A 173 -7.61 21.45 8.28
N SER A 174 -8.24 20.89 7.25
CA SER A 174 -7.56 20.11 6.21
C SER A 174 -6.46 20.93 5.52
N LYS A 175 -5.33 20.28 5.28
CA LYS A 175 -4.22 20.80 4.47
C LYS A 175 -4.33 20.22 3.06
N ALA A 176 -3.36 20.53 2.20
CA ALA A 176 -3.33 19.98 0.83
C ALA A 176 -3.36 18.44 0.82
N ARG A 177 -2.53 17.80 1.65
CA ARG A 177 -2.49 16.34 1.83
C ARG A 177 -2.95 15.95 3.23
N SER A 178 -3.19 14.65 3.45
CA SER A 178 -3.64 14.11 4.72
C SER A 178 -2.67 14.41 5.87
N THR A 179 -3.22 14.64 7.07
CA THR A 179 -2.48 15.08 8.27
C THR A 179 -2.96 14.37 9.53
N LEU A 180 -2.13 14.38 10.58
CA LEU A 180 -2.50 13.90 11.91
C LEU A 180 -3.31 15.00 12.63
N GLN A 181 -4.48 14.64 13.15
CA GLN A 181 -5.31 15.51 13.98
C GLN A 181 -5.93 14.70 15.12
N SER A 182 -5.54 15.01 16.37
CA SER A 182 -6.09 14.37 17.57
C SER A 182 -6.04 12.82 17.53
N GLY A 183 -4.91 12.26 17.07
CA GLY A 183 -4.72 10.80 16.93
C GLY A 183 -5.48 10.16 15.75
N LYS A 184 -6.07 10.96 14.86
CA LYS A 184 -6.82 10.50 13.68
C LYS A 184 -6.23 11.08 12.40
N ILE A 185 -6.47 10.43 11.27
CA ILE A 185 -6.05 10.93 9.95
C ILE A 185 -7.10 11.87 9.40
N ARG A 186 -6.80 13.17 9.33
CA ARG A 186 -7.60 14.15 8.60
C ARG A 186 -7.30 14.06 7.11
N LEU A 187 -8.32 13.82 6.29
CA LEU A 187 -8.16 13.82 4.84
C LEU A 187 -7.73 15.20 4.29
N GLY A 188 -6.89 15.16 3.25
CA GLY A 188 -6.42 16.35 2.56
C GLY A 188 -7.45 16.92 1.60
N LEU A 189 -7.32 18.22 1.28
CA LEU A 189 -8.15 18.91 0.30
C LEU A 189 -7.97 18.34 -1.11
N LYS A 190 -6.78 17.79 -1.43
CA LYS A 190 -6.47 17.16 -2.73
C LYS A 190 -7.34 15.94 -3.02
N THR A 191 -7.93 15.34 -1.99
CA THR A 191 -8.85 14.20 -2.14
C THR A 191 -10.18 14.63 -2.79
N ILE A 192 -10.55 15.91 -2.73
CA ILE A 192 -11.76 16.42 -3.41
C ILE A 192 -11.52 16.46 -4.92
N ARG A 193 -12.45 15.86 -5.67
CA ARG A 193 -12.44 15.83 -7.14
C ARG A 193 -12.42 17.24 -7.72
N GLY A 194 -11.51 17.49 -8.65
CA GLY A 194 -11.34 18.79 -9.30
C GLY A 194 -10.61 19.84 -8.44
N PHE A 195 -10.22 19.53 -7.21
CA PHE A 195 -9.51 20.48 -6.35
C PHE A 195 -8.01 20.52 -6.68
N GLY A 196 -7.66 21.33 -7.68
CA GLY A 196 -6.27 21.52 -8.12
C GLY A 196 -5.37 22.20 -7.10
N THR A 197 -4.04 22.07 -7.28
CA THR A 197 -3.03 22.65 -6.39
C THR A 197 -3.14 24.16 -6.25
N GLU A 198 -3.44 24.87 -7.33
CA GLU A 198 -3.61 26.33 -7.34
C GLU A 198 -4.75 26.77 -6.42
N HIS A 199 -5.94 26.19 -6.60
CA HIS A 199 -7.10 26.48 -5.77
C HIS A 199 -6.85 26.14 -4.30
N ILE A 200 -6.15 25.03 -4.01
CA ILE A 200 -5.78 24.65 -2.64
C ILE A 200 -4.83 25.68 -2.04
N ASN A 201 -3.80 26.10 -2.77
CA ASN A 201 -2.83 27.08 -2.28
C ASN A 201 -3.52 28.42 -1.99
N LEU A 202 -4.39 28.88 -2.89
CA LEU A 202 -5.18 30.08 -2.71
C LEU A 202 -6.08 29.98 -1.47
N LEU A 203 -6.78 28.87 -1.29
CA LEU A 203 -7.61 28.63 -0.10
C LEU A 203 -6.78 28.67 1.18
N LEU A 204 -5.62 28.02 1.19
CA LEU A 204 -4.75 27.96 2.35
C LEU A 204 -4.17 29.34 2.71
N GLN A 205 -3.91 30.19 1.72
CA GLN A 205 -3.48 31.58 1.93
C GLN A 205 -4.62 32.44 2.48
N GLU A 206 -5.79 32.43 1.84
CA GLU A 206 -6.96 33.19 2.30
C GLU A 206 -7.38 32.78 3.71
N ARG A 207 -7.35 31.49 4.03
CA ARG A 207 -7.67 31.00 5.37
C ARG A 207 -6.75 31.57 6.46
N LYS A 208 -5.51 31.95 6.14
CA LYS A 208 -4.60 32.59 7.11
C LYS A 208 -5.02 34.03 7.44
N LEU A 209 -5.64 34.73 6.49
CA LEU A 209 -6.09 36.11 6.69
C LEU A 209 -7.33 36.14 7.60
N ALA A 210 -8.32 35.30 7.31
CA ALA A 210 -9.53 35.20 8.12
C ALA A 210 -10.24 33.86 7.88
N PRO A 211 -10.90 33.28 8.90
CA PRO A 211 -11.74 32.10 8.73
C PRO A 211 -12.92 32.41 7.80
N PHE A 212 -13.36 31.42 7.02
CA PHE A 212 -14.58 31.55 6.23
C PHE A 212 -15.79 31.44 7.16
N GLN A 213 -16.66 32.43 7.13
CA GLN A 213 -17.81 32.53 8.05
C GLN A 213 -19.15 32.19 7.40
N SER A 214 -19.24 32.27 6.07
CA SER A 214 -20.46 32.02 5.31
C SER A 214 -20.16 31.61 3.87
N LEU A 215 -21.16 31.02 3.19
CA LEU A 215 -21.06 30.63 1.79
C LEU A 215 -20.80 31.82 0.84
N PRO A 216 -21.49 32.98 0.97
CA PRO A 216 -21.17 34.16 0.17
C PRO A 216 -19.75 34.69 0.41
N ASN A 217 -19.28 34.70 1.67
CA ASN A 217 -17.91 35.12 1.99
C ASN A 217 -16.87 34.24 1.29
N LEU A 218 -17.11 32.92 1.26
CA LEU A 218 -16.23 31.98 0.58
C LEU A 218 -16.24 32.18 -0.95
N ILE A 219 -17.42 32.34 -1.56
CA ILE A 219 -17.56 32.55 -3.01
C ILE A 219 -16.88 33.85 -3.44
N GLN A 220 -17.10 34.94 -2.71
CA GLN A 220 -16.53 36.26 -3.03
C GLN A 220 -14.99 36.26 -2.96
N ARG A 221 -14.42 35.61 -1.94
CA ARG A 221 -12.97 35.56 -1.71
C ARG A 221 -12.26 34.60 -2.67
N MET A 222 -12.86 33.44 -2.91
CA MET A 222 -12.20 32.38 -3.67
C MET A 222 -12.48 32.42 -5.16
N LYS A 223 -13.64 32.95 -5.57
CA LYS A 223 -14.08 33.00 -6.97
C LYS A 223 -13.94 31.65 -7.68
N PHE A 224 -14.13 30.56 -6.95
CA PHE A 224 -14.03 29.21 -7.50
C PHE A 224 -15.15 28.98 -8.53
N PRO A 225 -14.89 28.14 -9.54
CA PRO A 225 -15.93 27.76 -10.49
C PRO A 225 -17.02 26.94 -9.78
N ARG A 226 -18.27 27.12 -10.20
CA ARG A 226 -19.43 26.45 -9.58
C ARG A 226 -19.26 24.93 -9.41
N PRO A 227 -18.79 24.16 -10.40
CA PRO A 227 -18.60 22.70 -10.23
C PRO A 227 -17.62 22.32 -9.11
N LEU A 228 -16.60 23.15 -8.85
CA LEU A 228 -15.66 22.94 -7.75
C LEU A 228 -16.33 23.20 -6.41
N MET A 229 -17.12 24.27 -6.31
CA MET A 229 -17.89 24.56 -5.09
C MET A 229 -18.93 23.47 -4.78
N GLU A 230 -19.62 22.95 -5.79
CA GLU A 230 -20.52 21.81 -5.63
C GLU A 230 -19.77 20.58 -5.09
N SER A 231 -18.59 20.29 -5.62
CA SER A 231 -17.74 19.19 -5.14
C SER A 231 -17.29 19.39 -3.69
N ILE A 232 -16.94 20.62 -3.30
CA ILE A 232 -16.59 20.99 -1.92
C ILE A 232 -17.78 20.77 -0.98
N VAL A 233 -18.99 21.19 -1.37
CA VAL A 233 -20.20 20.97 -0.57
C VAL A 233 -20.50 19.47 -0.44
N LEU A 234 -20.49 18.72 -1.54
CA LEU A 234 -20.79 17.28 -1.57
C LEU A 234 -19.77 16.46 -0.75
N SER A 235 -18.50 16.90 -0.71
CA SER A 235 -17.44 16.27 0.09
C SER A 235 -17.62 16.41 1.61
N GLY A 236 -18.54 17.27 2.07
CA GLY A 236 -18.74 17.56 3.50
C GLY A 236 -17.78 18.57 4.10
N ALA A 237 -16.91 19.16 3.29
CA ALA A 237 -15.87 20.04 3.79
C ALA A 237 -16.39 21.40 4.31
N LEU A 238 -17.66 21.70 4.07
CA LEU A 238 -18.41 22.87 4.54
C LEU A 238 -19.46 22.57 5.62
N ASP A 239 -19.54 21.33 6.11
CA ASP A 239 -20.56 20.94 7.10
C ASP A 239 -20.50 21.79 8.38
N TYR A 240 -19.35 22.41 8.68
CA TYR A 240 -19.19 23.30 9.83
C TYR A 240 -19.89 24.67 9.72
N LEU A 241 -20.10 25.18 8.51
CA LEU A 241 -20.77 26.48 8.31
C LEU A 241 -22.27 26.35 8.58
N HIS A 242 -22.81 25.15 8.40
CA HIS A 242 -24.22 24.89 8.47
C HIS A 242 -24.52 23.61 9.26
N PRO A 243 -24.23 23.57 10.57
CA PRO A 243 -24.37 22.36 11.39
C PRO A 243 -25.80 21.83 11.45
N LYS A 244 -26.80 22.67 11.15
CA LYS A 244 -28.23 22.32 11.13
C LYS A 244 -28.80 22.14 9.72
N LYS A 245 -28.05 22.43 8.65
CA LYS A 245 -28.55 22.33 7.27
C LYS A 245 -28.00 21.08 6.60
N HIS A 246 -28.82 20.46 5.76
CA HIS A 246 -28.42 19.35 4.92
C HIS A 246 -27.68 19.84 3.68
N ARG A 247 -26.80 19.01 3.11
CA ARG A 247 -26.02 19.38 1.91
C ARG A 247 -26.89 19.76 0.70
N ARG A 248 -28.08 19.17 0.55
CA ARG A 248 -29.07 19.60 -0.47
C ARG A 248 -29.46 21.06 -0.32
N GLN A 249 -29.71 21.50 0.91
CA GLN A 249 -30.03 22.89 1.20
C GLN A 249 -28.86 23.81 0.87
N ILE A 250 -27.63 23.40 1.21
CA ILE A 250 -26.42 24.17 0.92
C ILE A 250 -26.19 24.27 -0.61
N LEU A 251 -26.46 23.21 -1.38
CA LEU A 251 -26.39 23.24 -2.84
C LEU A 251 -27.45 24.13 -3.48
N TRP A 252 -28.66 24.16 -2.91
CA TRP A 252 -29.70 25.08 -3.34
C TRP A 252 -29.26 26.54 -3.11
N GLU A 253 -28.82 26.85 -1.89
CA GLU A 253 -28.29 28.17 -1.51
C GLU A 253 -27.05 28.56 -2.31
N LEU A 254 -26.23 27.60 -2.74
CA LEU A 254 -25.09 27.85 -3.62
C LEU A 254 -25.53 28.51 -4.93
N THR A 255 -26.63 28.03 -5.51
CA THR A 255 -27.13 28.54 -6.81
C THR A 255 -27.52 30.01 -6.68
N ASP A 256 -28.27 30.34 -5.62
CA ASP A 256 -28.68 31.70 -5.31
C ASP A 256 -27.45 32.58 -4.98
N ALA A 257 -26.52 32.10 -4.15
CA ALA A 257 -25.32 32.84 -3.77
C ALA A 257 -24.43 33.20 -4.98
N TYR A 258 -24.34 32.34 -6.00
CA TYR A 258 -23.61 32.67 -7.24
C TYR A 258 -24.34 33.71 -8.12
N GLN A 259 -25.66 33.80 -8.02
CA GLN A 259 -26.47 34.79 -8.73
C GLN A 259 -26.46 36.14 -8.02
N THR A 260 -26.46 36.15 -6.68
CA THR A 260 -26.51 37.36 -5.86
C THR A 260 -25.14 37.92 -5.49
N THR A 261 -24.04 37.20 -5.72
CA THR A 261 -22.68 37.74 -5.51
C THR A 261 -22.47 38.91 -6.47
N PRO A 262 -22.37 40.15 -5.97
CA PRO A 262 -22.33 41.33 -6.83
C PRO A 262 -21.09 41.25 -7.72
N ARG A 263 -21.29 41.33 -9.04
CA ARG A 263 -20.20 41.74 -9.93
C ARG A 263 -19.85 43.18 -9.53
N LEU A 264 -18.56 43.53 -9.51
CA LEU A 264 -18.12 44.88 -9.16
C LEU A 264 -18.94 45.87 -10.02
N ASN A 265 -19.88 46.59 -9.38
CA ASN A 265 -20.84 47.60 -9.89
C ASN A 265 -22.34 47.28 -9.80
N ASP A 266 -22.77 46.11 -9.33
CA ASP A 266 -24.21 45.83 -9.18
C ASP A 266 -24.76 46.36 -7.83
N LEU A 267 -25.87 47.08 -7.89
CA LEU A 267 -26.67 47.51 -6.74
C LEU A 267 -26.95 46.30 -5.83
N LYS A 268 -26.84 46.48 -4.50
CA LYS A 268 -27.18 45.46 -3.50
C LYS A 268 -28.69 45.17 -3.50
N LEU A 269 -29.17 44.48 -4.52
CA LEU A 269 -30.53 43.97 -4.58
C LEU A 269 -30.60 42.74 -3.68
N THR A 270 -31.30 42.88 -2.56
CA THR A 270 -31.60 41.74 -1.68
C THR A 270 -32.76 41.00 -2.32
N ILE A 271 -32.46 40.05 -3.20
CA ILE A 271 -33.48 39.16 -3.77
C ILE A 271 -33.86 38.19 -2.64
N SER A 272 -35.02 38.41 -2.04
CA SER A 272 -35.56 37.50 -1.03
C SER A 272 -36.10 36.26 -1.74
N GLY A 273 -35.24 35.29 -2.00
CA GLY A 273 -35.66 33.99 -2.50
C GLY A 273 -36.56 33.27 -1.49
N GLU A 274 -37.59 32.56 -1.96
CA GLU A 274 -38.39 31.69 -1.10
C GLU A 274 -37.51 30.66 -0.39
N GLN A 275 -37.69 30.50 0.92
CA GLN A 275 -37.01 29.45 1.67
C GLN A 275 -37.61 28.09 1.32
N VAL A 276 -37.06 27.45 0.30
CA VAL A 276 -37.45 26.09 -0.08
C VAL A 276 -36.88 25.10 0.95
N ALA A 277 -37.76 24.40 1.66
CA ALA A 277 -37.38 23.34 2.59
C ALA A 277 -37.22 22.01 1.84
N LEU A 278 -35.97 21.57 1.62
CA LEU A 278 -35.67 20.32 0.93
C LEU A 278 -35.60 19.13 1.91
N LYS A 279 -36.07 17.96 1.47
CA LYS A 279 -35.94 16.71 2.24
C LYS A 279 -34.46 16.36 2.46
N PRO A 280 -34.07 15.97 3.68
CA PRO A 280 -32.70 15.54 3.97
C PRO A 280 -32.24 14.39 3.07
N MET A 281 -30.94 14.31 2.82
CA MET A 281 -30.35 13.13 2.19
C MET A 281 -30.44 11.95 3.15
N THR A 282 -30.78 10.76 2.63
CA THR A 282 -30.62 9.53 3.41
C THR A 282 -29.13 9.25 3.65
N PRO A 283 -28.76 8.43 4.65
CA PRO A 283 -27.37 8.05 4.89
C PRO A 283 -26.67 7.48 3.64
N GLU A 284 -27.39 6.70 2.84
CA GLU A 284 -26.93 6.08 1.60
C GLU A 284 -26.63 7.14 0.52
N GLN A 285 -27.52 8.12 0.38
CA GLN A 285 -27.35 9.23 -0.55
C GLN A 285 -26.19 10.13 -0.13
N LYS A 286 -26.05 10.39 1.17
CA LYS A 286 -24.93 11.14 1.73
C LYS A 286 -23.61 10.40 1.43
N PHE A 287 -23.55 9.12 1.73
CA PHE A 287 -22.38 8.29 1.45
C PHE A 287 -22.00 8.29 -0.04
N ALA A 288 -22.98 8.07 -0.93
CA ALA A 288 -22.74 8.07 -2.37
C ALA A 288 -22.23 9.44 -2.85
N SER A 289 -22.77 10.53 -2.30
CA SER A 289 -22.31 11.89 -2.63
C SER A 289 -20.87 12.16 -2.19
N GLU A 290 -20.48 11.72 -0.99
CA GLU A 290 -19.12 11.86 -0.47
C GLU A 290 -18.13 11.04 -1.29
N PHE A 291 -18.49 9.79 -1.58
CA PHE A 291 -17.65 8.90 -2.36
C PHE A 291 -17.44 9.43 -3.77
N ASN A 292 -18.48 9.96 -4.43
CA ASN A 292 -18.34 10.57 -5.75
C ASN A 292 -17.46 11.83 -5.72
N ALA A 293 -17.58 12.65 -4.67
CA ALA A 293 -16.83 13.89 -4.51
C ALA A 293 -15.37 13.68 -4.07
N THR A 294 -15.08 12.61 -3.32
CA THR A 294 -13.76 12.41 -2.68
C THR A 294 -13.02 11.15 -3.13
N GLN A 295 -13.70 10.23 -3.84
CA GLN A 295 -13.18 8.92 -4.26
C GLN A 295 -12.70 8.01 -3.10
N VAL A 296 -13.02 8.40 -1.86
CA VAL A 296 -12.66 7.67 -0.65
C VAL A 296 -13.88 7.55 0.25
N SER A 297 -13.83 6.57 1.15
CA SER A 297 -14.88 6.37 2.14
C SER A 297 -14.30 6.19 3.53
N ILE A 298 -14.84 6.97 4.47
CA ILE A 298 -14.40 7.02 5.86
C ILE A 298 -15.21 6.07 6.74
N ASP A 299 -16.53 6.02 6.54
CA ASP A 299 -17.45 5.36 7.46
C ASP A 299 -17.82 3.94 7.05
N ASN A 300 -17.96 3.65 5.75
CA ASN A 300 -18.45 2.33 5.29
C ASN A 300 -17.78 1.86 3.99
N HIS A 301 -17.76 0.55 3.72
CA HIS A 301 -17.37 0.09 2.38
C HIS A 301 -18.52 0.35 1.38
N PRO A 302 -18.28 0.63 0.09
CA PRO A 302 -19.37 0.85 -0.88
C PRO A 302 -20.42 -0.28 -0.94
N THR A 303 -20.03 -1.52 -0.62
CA THR A 303 -20.96 -2.66 -0.51
C THR A 303 -21.99 -2.51 0.61
N TYR A 304 -21.79 -1.59 1.56
CA TYR A 304 -22.77 -1.26 2.59
C TYR A 304 -24.11 -0.84 1.98
N LEU A 305 -24.07 -0.09 0.87
CA LEU A 305 -25.27 0.35 0.14
C LEU A 305 -26.10 -0.80 -0.42
N TYR A 306 -25.50 -1.97 -0.59
CA TYR A 306 -26.12 -3.15 -1.21
C TYR A 306 -26.22 -4.32 -0.23
N ARG A 307 -25.95 -4.10 1.07
CA ARG A 307 -25.83 -5.20 2.05
C ARG A 307 -27.13 -5.99 2.17
N ASP A 308 -28.27 -5.30 2.18
CA ASP A 308 -29.58 -5.93 2.25
C ASP A 308 -29.83 -6.79 1.01
N ALA A 309 -29.59 -6.27 -0.19
CA ALA A 309 -29.71 -7.04 -1.42
C ALA A 309 -28.79 -8.27 -1.45
N LEU A 310 -27.53 -8.13 -0.98
CA LEU A 310 -26.57 -9.23 -0.93
C LEU A 310 -26.96 -10.32 0.07
N SER A 311 -27.61 -9.96 1.18
CA SER A 311 -28.08 -10.93 2.18
C SER A 311 -29.13 -11.89 1.61
N HIS A 312 -29.91 -11.44 0.62
CA HIS A 312 -30.90 -12.27 -0.08
C HIS A 312 -30.25 -13.26 -1.09
N HIS A 313 -28.96 -13.10 -1.41
CA HIS A 313 -28.24 -13.89 -2.40
C HIS A 313 -27.30 -14.95 -1.80
N LYS A 314 -27.70 -15.65 -0.73
CA LYS A 314 -26.89 -16.71 -0.05
C LYS A 314 -25.42 -16.30 0.19
N THR A 315 -25.15 -15.00 0.35
CA THR A 315 -23.78 -14.51 0.57
C THR A 315 -23.45 -14.59 2.06
N ILE A 316 -22.23 -15.02 2.36
CA ILE A 316 -21.73 -15.17 3.73
C ILE A 316 -20.74 -14.03 4.00
N LEU A 317 -20.78 -13.43 5.20
CA LEU A 317 -19.76 -12.45 5.60
C LEU A 317 -18.42 -13.15 5.79
N VAL A 318 -17.32 -12.47 5.48
CA VAL A 318 -15.98 -13.01 5.80
C VAL A 318 -15.83 -13.25 7.31
N SER A 319 -16.47 -12.44 8.15
CA SER A 319 -16.52 -12.67 9.60
C SER A 319 -17.30 -13.91 10.02
N GLN A 320 -18.05 -14.54 9.11
CA GLN A 320 -18.81 -15.78 9.33
C GLN A 320 -18.13 -16.99 8.65
N LEU A 321 -17.00 -16.80 7.96
CA LEU A 321 -16.23 -17.89 7.33
C LEU A 321 -15.31 -18.65 8.30
N HIS A 322 -15.34 -18.29 9.59
CA HIS A 322 -14.49 -18.89 10.63
C HIS A 322 -15.32 -19.32 11.83
#